data_AF-R7WRC2-F1
#
_entry.id   AF-R7WRC2-F1
#
_cell.length_a   1.000
_cell.length_b   1.000
_cell.length_c   1.000
_cell.angle_alpha   90.00
_cell.angle_beta   90.00
_cell.angle_gamma   90.00
#
_symmetry.space_group_name_H-M   'P 1'
#
loop_
_entity.id
_entity.type
_entity.pdbx_description
1 polymer ?
#
loop_
_entity_poly.entity_id
_entity_poly.type
_entity_poly.pdbx_seq_one_letter_code
_entity_poly.pdbx_strand_id
1 'polypeptide(L)'
;MSDRRHPVPISTHGLDIDAILGDAPTHISGYSIEFGGASTIIKLNKQSVDDDGTFVPAQGNAVLRFWVRSGSQEASVAIEALRHAAPIGEGPIYSYAHPATPSTVVAAAVFFSQSRDQIEAPGDFDWHAYSPRHEFYSVVRTGPDDPRPIVVYRSLNRPFYLPFMDRRGAYWPVRATPPPVGSGLRDSFDAVLGGVSRKAAIRNNIRPLTLEWVGGKTVTLTFQLIRNGCCYRLDFEFPTDDDMMAGRFLLPGGIVQIRDPSQFAAGLVSMLAERSSFSESLLGTECK
;
A
#
# COMPACT_ATOMS: atom_id res chain seq x y z
N MET A 1 -14.67 16.30 17.91
CA MET A 1 -14.73 17.37 16.89
C MET A 1 -15.59 16.87 15.75
N SER A 2 -16.62 17.63 15.36
CA SER A 2 -17.51 17.27 14.24
C SER A 2 -16.69 17.31 12.94
N ASP A 3 -16.55 16.14 12.33
CA ASP A 3 -15.95 15.96 11.01
C ASP A 3 -16.85 16.65 9.98
N ARG A 4 -16.52 17.91 9.64
CA ARG A 4 -17.29 18.69 8.65
C ARG A 4 -17.02 18.06 7.29
N ARG A 5 -17.95 17.22 6.85
CA ARG A 5 -17.93 16.63 5.51
C ARG A 5 -18.25 17.72 4.48
N HIS A 6 -17.27 18.08 3.67
CA HIS A 6 -17.46 19.05 2.60
C HIS A 6 -17.91 18.34 1.31
N PRO A 7 -18.86 18.93 0.56
CA PRO A 7 -19.20 18.42 -0.77
C PRO A 7 -17.96 18.45 -1.68
N VAL A 8 -17.93 17.56 -2.67
CA VAL A 8 -16.88 17.54 -3.70
C VAL A 8 -17.02 18.82 -4.55
N PRO A 9 -15.92 19.56 -4.78
CA PRO A 9 -15.91 20.74 -5.67
C PRO A 9 -16.34 20.38 -7.10
N ILE A 10 -17.25 21.18 -7.65
CA ILE A 10 -17.80 21.02 -9.01
C ILE A 10 -17.68 22.37 -9.72
N SER A 11 -17.21 22.32 -10.97
CA SER A 11 -17.13 23.44 -11.91
C SER A 11 -18.16 23.27 -13.04
N THR A 12 -18.15 24.19 -13.99
CA THR A 12 -18.93 24.08 -15.24
C THR A 12 -18.55 22.86 -16.09
N HIS A 13 -17.38 22.25 -15.84
CA HIS A 13 -16.86 21.11 -16.59
C HIS A 13 -16.87 19.79 -15.80
N GLY A 14 -17.66 19.73 -14.72
CA GLY A 14 -17.73 18.55 -13.84
C GLY A 14 -16.86 18.72 -12.59
N LEU A 15 -16.17 17.67 -12.16
CA LEU A 15 -15.30 17.71 -10.97
C LEU A 15 -14.21 18.77 -11.11
N ASP A 16 -14.10 19.66 -10.12
CA ASP A 16 -13.07 20.69 -10.08
C ASP A 16 -11.78 20.12 -9.49
N ILE A 17 -10.95 19.52 -10.35
CA ILE A 17 -9.71 18.84 -9.97
C ILE A 17 -8.72 19.80 -9.32
N ASP A 18 -8.62 21.04 -9.79
CA ASP A 18 -7.74 22.04 -9.20
C ASP A 18 -8.15 22.41 -7.78
N ALA A 19 -9.45 22.59 -7.54
CA ALA A 19 -9.96 22.84 -6.19
C ALA A 19 -9.77 21.62 -5.27
N ILE A 20 -9.97 20.40 -5.80
CA ILE A 20 -9.74 19.15 -5.05
C ILE A 20 -8.26 18.99 -4.68
N LEU A 21 -7.34 19.30 -5.59
CA LEU A 21 -5.90 19.20 -5.36
C LEU A 21 -5.36 20.30 -4.42
N GLY A 22 -6.10 21.38 -4.19
CA GLY A 22 -5.78 22.41 -3.20
C GLY A 22 -5.83 21.92 -1.74
N ASP A 23 -5.58 22.81 -0.78
CA ASP A 23 -5.44 22.49 0.65
C ASP A 23 -6.76 22.19 1.39
N ALA A 24 -7.86 22.03 0.65
CA ALA A 24 -9.18 21.75 1.22
C ALA A 24 -9.25 20.35 1.87
N PRO A 25 -10.06 20.16 2.93
CA PRO A 25 -10.20 18.90 3.63
C PRO A 25 -10.74 17.77 2.74
N THR A 26 -10.54 16.52 3.18
CA THR A 26 -11.01 15.30 2.49
C THR A 26 -12.51 15.35 2.16
N HIS A 27 -12.83 15.24 0.87
CA HIS A 27 -14.20 15.22 0.37
C HIS A 27 -14.78 13.80 0.42
N ILE A 28 -15.98 13.63 0.97
CA ILE A 28 -16.58 12.29 1.21
C ILE A 28 -17.90 12.08 0.43
N SER A 29 -18.45 13.13 -0.19
CA SER A 29 -19.69 13.02 -0.97
C SER A 29 -19.43 12.44 -2.37
N GLY A 30 -20.39 11.67 -2.91
CA GLY A 30 -20.35 11.27 -4.32
C GLY A 30 -20.88 12.37 -5.24
N TYR A 31 -20.29 12.47 -6.43
CA TYR A 31 -20.77 13.24 -7.57
C TYR A 31 -21.53 12.30 -8.51
N SER A 32 -22.73 12.67 -8.96
CA SER A 32 -23.55 11.83 -9.84
C SER A 32 -23.67 12.47 -11.22
N ILE A 33 -23.50 11.65 -12.26
CA ILE A 33 -23.68 12.04 -13.66
C ILE A 33 -24.59 11.05 -14.37
N GLU A 34 -25.20 11.48 -15.47
CA GLU A 34 -25.81 10.57 -16.43
C GLU A 34 -24.78 10.24 -17.51
N PHE A 35 -24.50 8.96 -17.73
CA PHE A 35 -23.57 8.50 -18.75
C PHE A 35 -24.08 7.19 -19.36
N GLY A 36 -24.10 7.11 -20.70
CA GLY A 36 -24.59 5.91 -21.40
C GLY A 36 -26.05 5.55 -21.08
N GLY A 37 -26.90 6.54 -20.75
CA GLY A 37 -28.30 6.32 -20.38
C GLY A 37 -28.54 5.78 -18.97
N ALA A 38 -27.50 5.74 -18.12
CA ALA A 38 -27.60 5.31 -16.72
C ALA A 38 -26.99 6.34 -15.77
N SER A 39 -27.55 6.42 -14.56
CA SER A 39 -26.95 7.21 -13.49
C SER A 39 -25.67 6.52 -12.99
N THR A 40 -24.57 7.26 -13.00
CA THR A 40 -23.24 6.84 -12.55
C THR A 40 -22.82 7.73 -11.39
N ILE A 41 -22.46 7.11 -10.26
CA ILE A 41 -22.02 7.77 -9.04
C ILE A 41 -20.51 7.64 -8.92
N ILE A 42 -19.81 8.77 -8.86
CA ILE A 42 -18.36 8.87 -8.70
C ILE A 42 -18.08 9.38 -7.30
N LYS A 43 -17.43 8.58 -6.47
CA LYS A 43 -16.83 9.04 -5.21
C LYS A 43 -15.35 9.25 -5.43
N LEU A 44 -14.75 10.18 -4.70
CA LEU A 44 -13.30 10.37 -4.75
C LEU A 44 -12.71 10.57 -3.35
N ASN A 45 -11.42 10.28 -3.24
CA ASN A 45 -10.59 10.62 -2.11
C ASN A 45 -9.25 11.13 -2.63
N LYS A 46 -8.77 12.23 -2.06
CA LYS A 46 -7.41 12.73 -2.24
C LYS A 46 -6.54 12.15 -1.15
N GLN A 47 -5.49 11.43 -1.53
CA GLN A 47 -4.45 11.03 -0.59
C GLN A 47 -3.17 11.77 -0.95
N SER A 48 -2.62 12.46 0.05
CA SER A 48 -1.26 12.96 -0.03
C SER A 48 -0.32 11.78 0.03
N VAL A 49 0.65 11.86 -0.85
CA VAL A 49 1.50 10.76 -1.27
C VAL A 49 2.62 10.47 -0.23
N ASP A 50 2.77 11.38 0.74
CA ASP A 50 3.72 11.32 1.84
C ASP A 50 3.16 10.64 3.11
N ASP A 51 1.84 10.47 3.24
CA ASP A 51 1.20 10.11 4.52
C ASP A 51 1.43 8.64 4.94
N ASP A 52 1.65 7.75 3.98
CA ASP A 52 1.77 6.29 4.22
C ASP A 52 3.10 5.70 3.72
N GLY A 53 4.03 6.52 3.22
CA GLY A 53 5.38 6.09 2.83
C GLY A 53 5.42 5.21 1.58
N THR A 54 4.55 5.43 0.62
CA THR A 54 4.32 4.55 -0.55
C THR A 54 4.69 5.18 -1.89
N PHE A 55 5.35 6.34 -1.88
CA PHE A 55 5.77 7.07 -3.07
C PHE A 55 6.90 8.05 -2.73
N VAL A 56 7.73 8.39 -3.71
CA VAL A 56 8.88 9.30 -3.58
C VAL A 56 8.47 10.67 -3.01
N PRO A 57 8.81 10.99 -1.76
CA PRO A 57 8.50 12.26 -1.13
C PRO A 57 9.61 13.25 -1.48
N ALA A 58 9.43 14.01 -2.56
CA ALA A 58 10.30 15.15 -2.82
C ALA A 58 9.57 16.36 -3.42
N GLN A 59 8.32 16.23 -3.89
CA GLN A 59 7.70 17.26 -4.71
C GLN A 59 6.23 17.56 -4.41
N GLY A 60 5.56 16.98 -3.41
CA GLY A 60 4.15 17.33 -3.16
C GLY A 60 3.17 16.84 -4.25
N ASN A 61 3.45 15.66 -4.80
CA ASN A 61 2.55 14.96 -5.73
C ASN A 61 1.30 14.46 -5.00
N ALA A 62 0.22 14.21 -5.74
CA ALA A 62 -1.04 13.73 -5.20
C ALA A 62 -1.58 12.53 -5.99
N VAL A 63 -2.31 11.64 -5.31
CA VAL A 63 -3.12 10.62 -5.96
C VAL A 63 -4.60 10.89 -5.65
N LEU A 64 -5.39 10.98 -6.71
CA LEU A 64 -6.85 10.98 -6.62
C LEU A 64 -7.35 9.58 -6.89
N ARG A 65 -8.05 9.02 -5.91
CA ARG A 65 -8.71 7.71 -6.04
C ARG A 65 -10.18 7.92 -6.29
N PHE A 66 -10.69 7.28 -7.33
CA PHE A 66 -12.09 7.33 -7.73
C PHE A 66 -12.73 5.97 -7.52
N TRP A 67 -13.98 5.96 -7.05
CA TRP A 67 -14.86 4.81 -7.07
C TRP A 67 -16.05 5.15 -7.94
N VAL A 68 -16.09 4.55 -9.12
CA VAL A 68 -17.14 4.73 -10.11
C VAL A 68 -18.14 3.59 -9.95
N ARG A 69 -19.37 3.93 -9.57
CA ARG A 69 -20.47 2.98 -9.41
C ARG A 69 -21.54 3.26 -10.44
N SER A 70 -21.92 2.23 -11.18
CA SER A 70 -22.99 2.26 -12.17
C SER A 70 -23.72 0.91 -12.18
N GLY A 71 -24.79 0.77 -12.96
CA GLY A 71 -25.25 -0.58 -13.36
C GLY A 71 -24.08 -1.39 -13.93
N SER A 72 -24.11 -2.73 -13.87
CA SER A 72 -23.04 -3.64 -14.33
C SER A 72 -22.24 -3.07 -15.50
N GLN A 73 -21.02 -2.57 -15.25
CA GLN A 73 -20.18 -1.94 -16.28
C GLN A 73 -18.85 -2.66 -16.40
N GLU A 74 -18.37 -2.71 -17.63
CA GLU A 74 -16.97 -3.00 -17.91
C GLU A 74 -16.09 -1.83 -17.44
N ALA A 75 -14.84 -2.11 -17.07
CA ALA A 75 -13.92 -1.07 -16.59
C ALA A 75 -13.72 0.07 -17.60
N SER A 76 -13.75 -0.24 -18.90
CA SER A 76 -13.69 0.73 -20.01
C SER A 76 -14.76 1.81 -19.89
N VAL A 77 -16.03 1.43 -19.69
CA VAL A 77 -17.16 2.36 -19.59
C VAL A 77 -17.03 3.26 -18.35
N ALA A 78 -16.58 2.70 -17.23
CA ALA A 78 -16.33 3.47 -16.02
C ALA A 78 -15.21 4.50 -16.19
N ILE A 79 -14.15 4.15 -16.96
CA ILE A 79 -13.08 5.09 -17.29
C ILE A 79 -13.57 6.20 -18.24
N GLU A 80 -14.39 5.89 -19.23
CA GLU A 80 -14.99 6.90 -20.11
C GLU A 80 -15.92 7.84 -19.35
N ALA A 81 -16.78 7.30 -18.48
CA ALA A 81 -17.63 8.09 -17.60
C ALA A 81 -16.79 9.03 -16.73
N LEU A 82 -15.66 8.56 -16.20
CA LEU A 82 -14.76 9.36 -15.40
C LEU A 82 -14.07 10.47 -16.22
N ARG A 83 -13.63 10.19 -17.45
CA ARG A 83 -13.09 11.21 -18.37
C ARG A 83 -14.15 12.25 -18.76
N HIS A 84 -15.42 11.87 -18.80
CA HIS A 84 -16.52 12.80 -19.04
C HIS A 84 -16.82 13.67 -17.82
N ALA A 85 -16.71 13.12 -16.62
CA ALA A 85 -17.05 13.81 -15.37
C ALA A 85 -15.96 14.74 -14.85
N ALA A 86 -14.72 14.63 -15.34
CA ALA A 86 -13.57 15.36 -14.82
C ALA A 86 -12.55 15.69 -15.91
N PRO A 87 -11.85 16.83 -15.83
CA PRO A 87 -10.76 17.19 -16.73
C PRO A 87 -9.46 16.40 -16.45
N ILE A 88 -9.56 15.07 -16.36
CA ILE A 88 -8.43 14.12 -16.16
C ILE A 88 -8.12 13.36 -17.46
N GLY A 89 -8.43 14.03 -18.57
CA GLY A 89 -8.43 13.50 -19.92
C GLY A 89 -7.05 13.46 -20.57
N GLU A 90 -6.08 14.20 -20.04
CA GLU A 90 -4.78 14.45 -20.70
C GLU A 90 -3.69 13.45 -20.32
N GLY A 91 -3.93 12.60 -19.31
CA GLY A 91 -2.96 11.61 -18.86
C GLY A 91 -3.53 10.20 -18.63
N PRO A 92 -2.70 9.31 -18.06
CA PRO A 92 -3.07 7.93 -17.79
C PRO A 92 -4.06 7.80 -16.64
N ILE A 93 -4.97 6.84 -16.75
CA ILE A 93 -5.86 6.41 -15.67
C ILE A 93 -5.60 4.94 -15.36
N TYR A 94 -5.49 4.61 -14.08
CA TYR A 94 -5.18 3.25 -13.62
C TYR A 94 -6.39 2.63 -12.94
N SER A 95 -7.00 1.61 -13.54
CA SER A 95 -8.16 0.92 -12.97
C SER A 95 -7.77 -0.40 -12.31
N TYR A 96 -8.40 -0.68 -11.17
CA TYR A 96 -8.32 -1.98 -10.52
C TYR A 96 -9.34 -2.91 -11.18
N ALA A 97 -8.85 -3.93 -11.87
CA ALA A 97 -9.66 -4.93 -12.54
C ALA A 97 -9.57 -6.27 -11.82
N HIS A 98 -10.72 -6.90 -11.57
CA HIS A 98 -10.77 -8.29 -11.14
C HIS A 98 -10.94 -9.18 -12.39
N PRO A 99 -10.05 -10.17 -12.62
CA PRO A 99 -10.02 -10.90 -13.88
C PRO A 99 -11.25 -11.79 -14.12
N ALA A 100 -11.98 -12.16 -13.08
CA ALA A 100 -13.06 -13.16 -13.17
C ALA A 100 -14.49 -12.61 -13.08
N THR A 101 -14.70 -11.33 -12.74
CA THR A 101 -16.05 -10.82 -12.46
C THR A 101 -16.21 -9.34 -12.82
N PRO A 102 -17.24 -9.00 -13.64
CA PRO A 102 -17.69 -7.62 -13.77
C PRO A 102 -18.02 -7.06 -12.40
N SER A 103 -17.59 -5.82 -12.13
CA SER A 103 -17.92 -5.15 -10.88
C SER A 103 -18.88 -4.01 -11.12
N THR A 104 -19.85 -3.87 -10.23
CA THR A 104 -20.69 -2.67 -10.15
C THR A 104 -19.93 -1.45 -9.62
N VAL A 105 -18.69 -1.65 -9.13
CA VAL A 105 -17.81 -0.58 -8.65
C VAL A 105 -16.43 -0.77 -9.23
N VAL A 106 -15.98 0.21 -10.03
CA VAL A 106 -14.63 0.28 -10.56
C VAL A 106 -13.84 1.28 -9.72
N ALA A 107 -12.72 0.86 -9.16
CA ALA A 107 -11.78 1.77 -8.54
C ALA A 107 -10.74 2.21 -9.56
N ALA A 108 -10.46 3.50 -9.61
CA ALA A 108 -9.43 4.08 -10.47
C ALA A 108 -8.51 5.02 -9.66
N ALA A 109 -7.27 5.15 -10.10
CA ALA A 109 -6.29 6.08 -9.55
C ALA A 109 -5.75 6.98 -10.67
N VAL A 110 -5.56 8.25 -10.35
CA VAL A 110 -4.93 9.26 -11.21
C VAL A 110 -3.90 10.03 -10.39
N PHE A 111 -2.75 10.30 -10.99
CA PHE A 111 -1.60 10.89 -10.32
C PHE A 111 -1.35 12.29 -10.84
N PHE A 112 -1.00 13.19 -9.94
CA PHE A 112 -0.74 14.59 -10.23
C PHE A 112 0.61 15.02 -9.63
N SER A 113 1.34 15.85 -10.38
CA SER A 113 2.54 16.54 -9.89
C SER A 113 2.19 17.67 -8.91
N GLN A 114 3.21 18.29 -8.30
CA GLN A 114 3.05 19.54 -7.55
C GLN A 114 2.39 20.67 -8.35
N SER A 115 2.75 20.76 -9.63
CA SER A 115 2.21 21.72 -10.58
C SER A 115 0.79 21.39 -11.01
N ARG A 116 0.21 20.29 -10.50
CA ARG A 116 -1.13 19.78 -10.79
C ARG A 116 -1.30 19.22 -12.20
N ASP A 117 -0.20 18.93 -12.87
CA ASP A 117 -0.21 18.23 -14.14
C ASP A 117 -0.45 16.74 -13.89
N GLN A 118 -1.27 16.11 -14.73
CA GLN A 118 -1.47 14.67 -14.67
C GLN A 118 -0.19 13.94 -15.12
N ILE A 119 0.28 12.98 -14.31
CA ILE A 119 1.54 12.26 -14.52
C ILE A 119 1.35 10.74 -14.50
N GLU A 120 2.37 10.01 -14.94
CA GLU A 120 2.43 8.56 -14.74
C GLU A 120 2.52 8.19 -13.25
N ALA A 121 1.96 7.04 -12.91
CA ALA A 121 2.24 6.38 -11.65
C ALA A 121 3.74 6.02 -11.57
N PRO A 122 4.40 6.22 -10.43
CA PRO A 122 5.76 5.76 -10.25
C PRO A 122 5.90 4.26 -10.46
N GLY A 123 7.06 3.85 -10.97
CA GLY A 123 7.36 2.44 -11.23
C GLY A 123 7.29 1.56 -9.97
N ASP A 124 7.51 2.13 -8.80
CA ASP A 124 7.48 1.50 -7.47
C ASP A 124 6.19 1.76 -6.69
N PHE A 125 5.16 2.36 -7.29
CA PHE A 125 3.89 2.64 -6.61
C PHE A 125 3.27 1.37 -6.00
N ASP A 126 2.80 1.50 -4.76
CA ASP A 126 2.26 0.41 -3.97
C ASP A 126 0.77 0.18 -4.26
N TRP A 127 0.47 -0.46 -5.39
CA TRP A 127 -0.90 -0.79 -5.79
C TRP A 127 -1.68 -1.57 -4.74
N HIS A 128 -1.01 -2.34 -3.86
CA HIS A 128 -1.67 -3.12 -2.84
C HIS A 128 -2.14 -2.31 -1.65
N ALA A 129 -1.34 -1.36 -1.16
CA ALA A 129 -1.76 -0.43 -0.12
C ALA A 129 -3.02 0.37 -0.53
N TYR A 130 -3.18 0.63 -1.82
CA TYR A 130 -4.31 1.38 -2.38
C TYR A 130 -5.37 0.51 -3.06
N SER A 131 -5.32 -0.80 -2.90
CA SER A 131 -6.34 -1.68 -3.45
C SER A 131 -7.64 -1.58 -2.64
N PRO A 132 -8.81 -1.46 -3.28
CA PRO A 132 -10.10 -1.60 -2.60
C PRO A 132 -10.43 -3.05 -2.24
N ARG A 133 -9.64 -4.03 -2.71
CA ARG A 133 -9.85 -5.47 -2.52
C ARG A 133 -8.57 -6.15 -2.03
N HIS A 134 -8.70 -7.02 -1.05
CA HIS A 134 -7.57 -7.78 -0.52
C HIS A 134 -7.27 -9.08 -1.28
N GLU A 135 -8.03 -9.35 -2.35
CA GLU A 135 -7.92 -10.59 -3.12
C GLU A 135 -7.88 -10.30 -4.63
N PHE A 136 -6.97 -10.99 -5.33
CA PHE A 136 -6.81 -11.09 -6.80
C PHE A 136 -7.25 -9.89 -7.65
N TYR A 137 -6.32 -9.02 -8.02
CA TYR A 137 -6.61 -7.96 -8.96
C TYR A 137 -5.42 -7.70 -9.89
N SER A 138 -5.72 -7.08 -11.01
CA SER A 138 -4.74 -6.46 -11.90
C SER A 138 -4.97 -4.96 -11.90
N VAL A 139 -3.91 -4.19 -12.09
CA VAL A 139 -4.02 -2.77 -12.39
C VAL A 139 -3.78 -2.58 -13.87
N VAL A 140 -4.71 -1.90 -14.50
CA VAL A 140 -4.75 -1.64 -15.92
C VAL A 140 -4.57 -0.15 -16.15
N ARG A 141 -3.52 0.22 -16.88
CA ARG A 141 -3.28 1.58 -17.36
C ARG A 141 -4.01 1.80 -18.68
N THR A 142 -4.78 2.87 -18.75
CA THR A 142 -5.44 3.34 -19.99
C THR A 142 -4.97 4.76 -20.29
N GLY A 143 -4.32 4.95 -21.43
CA GLY A 143 -3.85 6.26 -21.89
C GLY A 143 -4.93 7.07 -22.59
N PRO A 144 -4.70 8.37 -22.84
CA PRO A 144 -5.58 9.19 -23.67
C PRO A 144 -5.44 8.86 -25.17
N ASP A 145 -4.22 8.63 -25.64
CA ASP A 145 -3.91 8.41 -27.06
C ASP A 145 -3.88 6.93 -27.46
N ASP A 146 -3.79 6.03 -26.48
CA ASP A 146 -3.90 4.58 -26.69
C ASP A 146 -4.97 4.01 -25.74
N PRO A 147 -6.18 3.72 -26.26
CA PRO A 147 -7.25 3.15 -25.45
C PRO A 147 -6.97 1.69 -25.11
N ARG A 148 -5.92 1.05 -25.67
CA ARG A 148 -5.62 -0.35 -25.36
C ARG A 148 -5.19 -0.46 -23.89
N PRO A 149 -5.95 -1.22 -23.07
CA PRO A 149 -5.61 -1.42 -21.68
C PRO A 149 -4.31 -2.20 -21.53
N ILE A 150 -3.33 -1.66 -20.81
CA ILE A 150 -2.06 -2.33 -20.50
C ILE A 150 -2.07 -2.75 -19.03
N VAL A 151 -1.84 -4.04 -18.76
CA VAL A 151 -1.68 -4.51 -17.38
C VAL A 151 -0.31 -4.09 -16.85
N VAL A 152 -0.29 -3.21 -15.86
CA VAL A 152 0.95 -2.68 -15.24
C VAL A 152 1.29 -3.34 -13.91
N TYR A 153 0.31 -4.01 -13.29
CA TYR A 153 0.50 -4.76 -12.05
C TYR A 153 -0.48 -5.93 -11.97
N ARG A 154 -0.05 -7.03 -11.34
CA ARG A 154 -0.89 -8.17 -10.99
C ARG A 154 -0.60 -8.52 -9.55
N SER A 155 -1.62 -8.51 -8.69
CA SER A 155 -1.47 -8.94 -7.31
C SER A 155 -1.06 -10.40 -7.28
N LEU A 156 -0.07 -10.76 -6.46
CA LEU A 156 0.31 -12.15 -6.30
C LEU A 156 -0.77 -12.90 -5.50
N ASN A 157 -1.26 -14.00 -6.08
CA ASN A 157 -2.19 -14.94 -5.43
C ASN A 157 -1.45 -15.76 -4.37
N ARG A 158 -1.27 -15.23 -3.15
CA ARG A 158 -0.83 -16.08 -2.04
C ARG A 158 -1.56 -15.71 -0.75
N PRO A 159 -2.17 -16.68 -0.04
CA PRO A 159 -2.37 -16.50 1.40
C PRO A 159 -0.99 -16.16 1.98
N PHE A 160 -0.91 -15.17 2.86
CA PHE A 160 0.34 -14.59 3.42
C PHE A 160 1.11 -13.61 2.54
N TYR A 161 0.55 -13.17 1.40
CA TYR A 161 1.16 -12.09 0.64
C TYR A 161 1.03 -10.75 1.40
N LEU A 162 2.16 -10.11 1.67
CA LEU A 162 2.20 -8.73 2.16
C LEU A 162 2.84 -7.81 1.12
N PRO A 163 2.43 -6.53 1.04
CA PRO A 163 2.89 -5.64 -0.03
C PRO A 163 4.41 -5.45 -0.13
N PHE A 164 5.17 -5.64 0.95
CA PHE A 164 6.65 -5.58 0.88
C PHE A 164 7.25 -6.64 -0.05
N MET A 165 6.54 -7.75 -0.30
CA MET A 165 7.02 -8.82 -1.17
C MET A 165 7.11 -8.38 -2.63
N ASP A 166 6.41 -7.31 -3.02
CA ASP A 166 6.54 -6.70 -4.35
C ASP A 166 7.76 -5.81 -4.51
N ARG A 167 8.48 -5.51 -3.41
CA ARG A 167 9.53 -4.49 -3.35
C ARG A 167 9.04 -3.12 -3.87
N ARG A 168 7.74 -2.86 -3.71
CA ARG A 168 7.06 -1.60 -4.03
C ARG A 168 6.83 -0.79 -2.75
N GLY A 169 6.57 0.50 -2.91
CA GLY A 169 6.50 1.48 -1.82
C GLY A 169 7.88 1.95 -1.35
N ALA A 170 7.91 2.76 -0.29
CA ALA A 170 9.16 3.27 0.25
C ALA A 170 9.64 2.43 1.45
N TYR A 171 10.96 2.45 1.62
CA TYR A 171 11.66 1.69 2.64
C TYR A 171 12.49 2.64 3.50
N TRP A 172 12.51 2.37 4.80
CA TRP A 172 13.46 2.98 5.72
C TRP A 172 14.87 2.41 5.46
N PRO A 173 15.91 3.23 5.51
CA PRO A 173 17.29 2.74 5.49
C PRO A 173 17.59 2.08 6.84
N VAL A 174 17.36 0.77 6.93
CA VAL A 174 17.63 -0.03 8.14
C VAL A 174 19.07 -0.53 8.09
N ARG A 175 19.84 -0.30 9.16
CA ARG A 175 21.19 -0.86 9.26
C ARG A 175 21.09 -2.36 9.55
N ALA A 176 21.75 -3.17 8.75
CA ALA A 176 21.73 -4.61 8.88
C ALA A 176 23.09 -5.16 9.32
N THR A 177 23.08 -6.02 10.33
CA THR A 177 24.21 -6.91 10.68
C THR A 177 23.75 -8.34 10.40
N PRO A 178 24.01 -8.89 9.20
CA PRO A 178 23.46 -10.18 8.81
C PRO A 178 24.19 -11.36 9.49
N PRO A 179 23.55 -12.53 9.56
CA PRO A 179 24.20 -13.74 10.05
C PRO A 179 25.33 -14.20 9.09
N PRO A 180 26.29 -15.03 9.58
CA PRO A 180 27.38 -15.53 8.76
C PRO A 180 26.86 -16.43 7.63
N VAL A 181 27.64 -16.48 6.53
CA VAL A 181 27.38 -17.39 5.41
C VAL A 181 27.36 -18.83 5.90
N GLY A 182 26.37 -19.62 5.50
CA GLY A 182 26.20 -21.01 5.92
C GLY A 182 25.46 -21.22 7.24
N SER A 183 24.96 -20.17 7.89
CA SER A 183 24.11 -20.28 9.09
C SER A 183 22.71 -20.84 8.83
N GLY A 184 22.26 -20.89 7.57
CA GLY A 184 20.89 -21.24 7.19
C GLY A 184 19.84 -20.20 7.59
N LEU A 185 20.24 -18.99 8.02
CA LEU A 185 19.34 -17.91 8.46
C LEU A 185 19.27 -16.76 7.45
N ARG A 186 20.03 -16.84 6.34
CA ARG A 186 20.25 -15.69 5.46
C ARG A 186 18.95 -15.25 4.80
N ASP A 187 18.18 -16.21 4.28
CA ASP A 187 16.98 -15.91 3.51
C ASP A 187 15.86 -15.39 4.42
N SER A 188 15.68 -15.98 5.62
CA SER A 188 14.74 -15.46 6.62
C SER A 188 15.15 -14.07 7.11
N PHE A 189 16.46 -13.82 7.28
CA PHE A 189 16.97 -12.50 7.61
C PHE A 189 16.68 -11.46 6.54
N ASP A 190 17.02 -11.74 5.28
CA ASP A 190 16.83 -10.81 4.17
C ASP A 190 15.33 -10.56 3.90
N ALA A 191 14.48 -11.58 4.06
CA ALA A 191 13.02 -11.44 3.96
C ALA A 191 12.45 -10.55 5.08
N VAL A 192 12.86 -10.75 6.33
CA VAL A 192 12.44 -9.90 7.45
C VAL A 192 12.95 -8.48 7.28
N LEU A 193 14.20 -8.29 6.86
CA LEU A 193 14.76 -6.97 6.58
C LEU A 193 13.90 -6.23 5.56
N GLY A 194 13.52 -6.87 4.46
CA GLY A 194 12.59 -6.32 3.47
C GLY A 194 11.21 -6.00 4.06
N GLY A 195 10.68 -6.89 4.90
CA GLY A 195 9.38 -6.72 5.55
C GLY A 195 9.31 -5.54 6.52
N VAL A 196 10.26 -5.48 7.47
CA VAL A 196 10.25 -4.44 8.51
C VAL A 196 10.71 -3.09 7.98
N SER A 197 11.59 -3.06 6.98
CA SER A 197 12.06 -1.79 6.41
C SER A 197 10.98 -1.04 5.65
N ARG A 198 9.94 -1.71 5.13
CA ARG A 198 8.85 -1.03 4.44
C ARG A 198 8.14 -0.03 5.37
N LYS A 199 7.99 1.21 4.92
CA LYS A 199 7.25 2.23 5.66
C LYS A 199 5.80 1.79 5.88
N ALA A 200 5.23 2.16 7.02
CA ALA A 200 3.87 1.79 7.43
C ALA A 200 3.57 0.27 7.53
N ALA A 201 4.56 -0.61 7.36
CA ALA A 201 4.34 -2.06 7.42
C ALA A 201 3.93 -2.55 8.83
N ILE A 202 4.49 -1.93 9.87
CA ILE A 202 4.13 -2.20 11.27
C ILE A 202 3.09 -1.18 11.75
N ARG A 203 3.44 0.12 11.68
CA ARG A 203 2.58 1.27 12.00
C ARG A 203 3.23 2.55 11.45
N ASN A 204 2.44 3.55 11.07
CA ASN A 204 2.95 4.78 10.43
C ASN A 204 3.96 5.58 11.29
N ASN A 205 3.90 5.47 12.62
CA ASN A 205 4.80 6.17 13.54
C ASN A 205 5.95 5.31 14.08
N ILE A 206 6.16 4.10 13.53
CA ILE A 206 7.25 3.20 13.92
C ILE A 206 8.30 3.17 12.82
N ARG A 207 9.54 3.53 13.18
CA ARG A 207 10.70 3.52 12.29
C ARG A 207 11.70 2.46 12.76
N PRO A 208 11.89 1.36 12.02
CA PRO A 208 13.01 0.46 12.27
C PRO A 208 14.33 1.17 12.00
N LEU A 209 15.30 0.93 12.87
CA LEU A 209 16.64 1.51 12.83
C LEU A 209 17.69 0.46 12.48
N THR A 210 17.66 -0.69 13.17
CA THR A 210 18.62 -1.79 12.96
C THR A 210 17.93 -3.14 12.96
N LEU A 211 18.48 -4.08 12.19
CA LEU A 211 18.20 -5.52 12.29
C LEU A 211 19.54 -6.25 12.41
N GLU A 212 19.78 -6.89 13.54
CA GLU A 212 21.12 -7.36 13.90
C GLU A 212 21.08 -8.81 14.36
N TRP A 213 21.85 -9.68 13.71
CA TRP A 213 22.12 -11.00 14.23
C TRP A 213 23.08 -10.91 15.42
N VAL A 214 22.68 -11.47 16.56
CA VAL A 214 23.44 -11.39 17.82
C VAL A 214 24.05 -12.72 18.26
N GLY A 215 23.70 -13.82 17.59
CA GLY A 215 24.22 -15.16 17.87
C GLY A 215 23.16 -16.25 17.76
N GLY A 216 23.57 -17.47 17.41
CA GLY A 216 22.65 -18.59 17.24
C GLY A 216 21.55 -18.28 16.23
N LYS A 217 20.28 -18.45 16.64
CA LYS A 217 19.09 -18.08 15.87
C LYS A 217 18.53 -16.69 16.25
N THR A 218 19.21 -15.96 17.12
CA THR A 218 18.68 -14.73 17.69
C THR A 218 19.01 -13.51 16.82
N VAL A 219 17.98 -12.72 16.53
CA VAL A 219 18.06 -11.47 15.79
C VAL A 219 17.36 -10.38 16.60
N THR A 220 18.02 -9.24 16.78
CA THR A 220 17.47 -8.06 17.42
C THR A 220 16.98 -7.06 16.38
N LEU A 221 15.74 -6.58 16.53
CA LEU A 221 15.21 -5.40 15.85
C LEU A 221 15.24 -4.21 16.81
N THR A 222 15.89 -3.13 16.40
CA THR A 222 15.80 -1.83 17.08
C THR A 222 14.92 -0.90 16.28
N PHE A 223 13.99 -0.21 16.94
CA PHE A 223 13.10 0.76 16.30
C PHE A 223 12.89 1.99 17.16
N GLN A 224 12.41 3.06 16.54
CA GLN A 224 12.10 4.33 17.17
C GLN A 224 10.65 4.72 16.89
N LEU A 225 10.00 5.27 17.91
CA LEU A 225 8.72 5.96 17.77
C LEU A 225 8.96 7.39 17.26
N ILE A 226 8.44 7.69 16.07
CA ILE A 226 8.68 9.00 15.41
C ILE A 226 8.14 10.16 16.25
N ARG A 227 7.01 9.97 16.95
CA ARG A 227 6.31 11.05 17.65
C ARG A 227 7.02 11.56 18.90
N ASN A 228 7.65 10.68 19.67
CA ASN A 228 8.29 11.02 20.95
C ASN A 228 9.79 10.70 20.98
N GLY A 229 10.33 10.10 19.90
CA GLY A 229 11.74 9.76 19.78
C GLY A 229 12.20 8.57 20.60
N CYS A 230 11.31 7.93 21.38
CA CYS A 230 11.63 6.77 22.21
C CYS A 230 12.12 5.60 21.37
N CYS A 231 13.16 4.93 21.84
CA CYS A 231 13.81 3.80 21.16
C CYS A 231 13.54 2.51 21.92
N TYR A 232 13.27 1.42 21.19
CA TYR A 232 13.01 0.11 21.76
C TYR A 232 13.74 -0.99 20.99
N ARG A 233 14.00 -2.10 21.68
CA ARG A 233 14.63 -3.32 21.17
C ARG A 233 13.73 -4.53 21.37
N LEU A 234 13.68 -5.39 20.35
CA LEU A 234 12.98 -6.67 20.36
C LEU A 234 13.93 -7.77 19.89
N ASP A 235 13.99 -8.86 20.65
CA ASP A 235 14.73 -10.05 20.26
C ASP A 235 13.78 -11.11 19.72
N PHE A 236 14.18 -11.74 18.62
CA PHE A 236 13.43 -12.79 17.95
C PHE A 236 14.32 -13.99 17.69
N GLU A 237 13.70 -15.17 17.63
CA GLU A 237 14.34 -16.36 17.09
C GLU A 237 13.88 -16.56 15.64
N PHE A 238 14.84 -16.61 14.72
CA PHE A 238 14.57 -16.84 13.30
C PHE A 238 14.69 -18.33 12.99
N PRO A 239 13.78 -18.90 12.19
CA PRO A 239 13.92 -20.25 11.71
C PRO A 239 15.06 -20.32 10.69
N THR A 240 15.77 -21.44 10.72
CA THR A 240 16.70 -21.83 9.66
C THR A 240 15.95 -22.41 8.46
N ASP A 241 16.62 -22.48 7.32
CA ASP A 241 16.11 -23.12 6.11
C ASP A 241 15.68 -24.58 6.39
N ASP A 242 16.46 -25.31 7.20
CA ASP A 242 16.14 -26.68 7.62
C ASP A 242 14.89 -26.74 8.52
N ASP A 243 14.69 -25.78 9.43
CA ASP A 243 13.49 -25.73 10.28
C ASP A 243 12.22 -25.53 9.42
N MET A 244 12.33 -24.67 8.40
CA MET A 244 11.24 -24.38 7.45
C MET A 244 10.95 -25.57 6.54
N MET A 245 12.00 -26.24 6.01
CA MET A 245 11.86 -27.44 5.19
C MET A 245 11.24 -28.62 5.95
N ALA A 246 11.61 -28.79 7.21
CA ALA A 246 11.01 -29.79 8.08
C ALA A 246 9.58 -29.43 8.52
N GLY A 247 9.12 -28.19 8.24
CA GLY A 247 7.80 -27.69 8.58
C GLY A 247 7.57 -27.63 10.10
N ARG A 248 8.63 -27.38 10.87
CA ARG A 248 8.62 -27.41 12.36
C ARG A 248 8.34 -26.05 12.99
N PHE A 249 8.00 -25.05 12.20
CA PHE A 249 7.84 -23.68 12.67
C PHE A 249 6.42 -23.16 12.46
N LEU A 250 5.82 -22.63 13.52
CA LEU A 250 4.50 -22.03 13.51
C LEU A 250 4.63 -20.51 13.64
N LEU A 251 3.76 -19.77 12.96
CA LEU A 251 3.60 -18.34 13.25
C LEU A 251 3.16 -18.11 14.71
N PRO A 252 3.49 -16.95 15.31
CA PRO A 252 2.87 -16.51 16.56
C PRO A 252 1.33 -16.62 16.46
N GLY A 253 0.72 -17.40 17.35
CA GLY A 253 -0.71 -17.78 17.29
C GLY A 253 -0.97 -19.25 16.93
N GLY A 254 0.03 -19.99 16.43
CA GLY A 254 -0.01 -21.45 16.30
C GLY A 254 -0.75 -22.02 15.08
N ILE A 255 -1.19 -21.18 14.14
CA ILE A 255 -2.21 -21.56 13.15
C ILE A 255 -1.61 -21.99 11.79
N VAL A 256 -0.37 -21.62 11.46
CA VAL A 256 0.19 -21.78 10.10
C VAL A 256 1.58 -22.38 10.12
N GLN A 257 1.78 -23.46 9.37
CA GLN A 257 3.08 -24.07 9.11
C GLN A 257 3.87 -23.18 8.13
N ILE A 258 5.00 -22.64 8.58
CA ILE A 258 5.87 -21.81 7.76
C ILE A 258 6.78 -22.69 6.93
N ARG A 259 6.79 -22.46 5.62
CA ARG A 259 7.59 -23.24 4.67
C ARG A 259 8.51 -22.39 3.79
N ASP A 260 8.45 -21.06 3.92
CA ASP A 260 9.23 -20.12 3.12
C ASP A 260 9.62 -18.88 3.94
N PRO A 261 10.84 -18.33 3.75
CA PRO A 261 11.31 -17.10 4.39
C PRO A 261 10.34 -15.91 4.32
N SER A 262 9.63 -15.75 3.21
CA SER A 262 8.69 -14.66 3.00
C SER A 262 7.44 -14.81 3.86
N GLN A 263 6.98 -16.05 4.07
CA GLN A 263 5.85 -16.33 4.97
C GLN A 263 6.20 -16.03 6.42
N PHE A 264 7.45 -16.34 6.82
CA PHE A 264 7.97 -15.97 8.13
C PHE A 264 7.98 -14.45 8.31
N ALA A 265 8.60 -13.72 7.38
CA ALA A 265 8.64 -12.27 7.41
C ALA A 265 7.24 -11.65 7.44
N ALA A 266 6.32 -12.17 6.64
CA ALA A 266 4.95 -11.71 6.58
C ALA A 266 4.23 -11.84 7.94
N GLY A 267 4.27 -13.02 8.54
CA GLY A 267 3.61 -13.21 9.82
C GLY A 267 4.33 -12.51 10.98
N LEU A 268 5.65 -12.31 10.92
CA LEU A 268 6.36 -11.47 11.88
C LEU A 268 5.89 -10.01 11.81
N VAL A 269 5.82 -9.43 10.59
CA VAL A 269 5.31 -8.06 10.39
C VAL A 269 3.86 -7.94 10.88
N SER A 270 3.00 -8.92 10.55
CA SER A 270 1.61 -8.96 11.01
C SER A 270 1.51 -8.98 12.55
N MET A 271 2.31 -9.82 13.21
CA MET A 271 2.38 -9.86 14.67
C MET A 271 2.86 -8.51 15.26
N LEU A 272 3.84 -7.86 14.65
CA LEU A 272 4.30 -6.55 15.10
C LEU A 272 3.23 -5.47 14.92
N ALA A 273 2.50 -5.50 13.80
CA ALA A 273 1.38 -4.60 13.56
C ALA A 273 0.27 -4.80 14.61
N GLU A 274 -0.09 -6.06 14.90
CA GLU A 274 -1.03 -6.40 15.98
C GLU A 274 -0.53 -5.90 17.34
N ARG A 275 0.74 -6.13 17.68
CA ARG A 275 1.39 -5.60 18.90
C ARG A 275 1.30 -4.09 19.01
N SER A 276 1.45 -3.40 17.89
CA SER A 276 1.41 -1.93 17.83
C SER A 276 0.03 -1.34 18.17
N SER A 277 -1.03 -2.16 18.06
CA SER A 277 -2.40 -1.75 18.40
C SER A 277 -2.62 -1.67 19.91
N PHE A 278 -1.84 -2.42 20.71
CA PHE A 278 -2.00 -2.48 22.16
C PHE A 278 -0.80 -1.95 22.95
N SER A 279 0.39 -1.88 22.35
CA SER A 279 1.59 -1.30 22.99
C SER A 279 2.44 -0.52 21.99
N GLU A 280 2.78 0.72 22.33
CA GLU A 280 3.72 1.51 21.55
C GLU A 280 5.14 0.93 21.60
N SER A 281 5.51 0.22 22.68
CA SER A 281 6.82 -0.45 22.78
C SER A 281 6.87 -1.78 22.03
N LEU A 282 5.75 -2.26 21.46
CA LEU A 282 5.64 -3.61 20.89
C LEU A 282 6.04 -4.74 21.86
N LEU A 283 6.00 -4.46 23.17
CA LEU A 283 6.54 -5.31 24.25
C LEU A 283 8.08 -5.43 24.25
N GLY A 284 8.76 -4.45 23.65
CA GLY A 284 10.21 -4.33 23.63
C GLY A 284 10.77 -3.61 24.84
N THR A 285 12.09 -3.72 24.98
CA THR A 285 12.85 -3.06 26.04
C THR A 285 13.34 -1.70 25.54
N GLU A 286 13.18 -0.64 26.33
CA GLU A 286 13.67 0.69 25.98
C GLU A 286 15.20 0.69 25.81
N CYS A 287 15.69 1.40 24.78
CA CYS A 287 17.12 1.59 24.56
C CYS A 287 17.71 2.40 25.71
N LYS A 288 18.84 1.95 26.26
CA LYS A 288 19.61 2.71 27.24
C LYS A 288 20.50 3.76 26.57
#